data_AF-A0A7J2IY63-F1
#
_entry.id   AF-A0A7J2IY63-F1
#
_cell.length_a   1.000
_cell.length_b   1.000
_cell.length_c   1.000
_cell.angle_alpha   90.00
_cell.angle_beta   90.00
_cell.angle_gamma   90.00
#
_symmetry.space_group_name_H-M   'P 1'
#
loop_
_entity.id
_entity.type
_entity.pdbx_description
1 polymer ?
#
loop_
_entity_poly.entity_id
_entity_poly.type
_entity_poly.pdbx_seq_one_letter_code
_entity_poly.pdbx_strand_id
1 'polypeptide(L)'
;MRLAGKVKMGYYPTPPEVATTIGKLLKLSEKGKSYLLLDPCCGCGTALKIIAEELIKKSPPDKKVITYGIELDEQRFFKAKQTLRQVLLADAITEVMVSNKTFSLLFLNPPYDWQKTETEFEHRRIEMEFLTTYTEKLRPGGLLVFLCAVSFFNYKNLSYLLE
;
A
#
# COMPACT_ATOMS: atom_id res chain seq x y z
N MET A 1 -9.25 -13.00 16.67
CA MET A 1 -9.36 -13.41 15.25
C MET A 1 -9.91 -14.84 15.16
N ARG A 2 -10.92 -15.13 14.31
CA ARG A 2 -11.39 -16.52 14.07
C ARG A 2 -10.29 -17.31 13.35
N LEU A 3 -10.18 -18.63 13.61
CA LEU A 3 -9.10 -19.52 13.12
C LEU A 3 -8.73 -19.35 11.63
N ALA A 4 -9.70 -19.03 10.76
CA ALA A 4 -9.50 -18.87 9.32
C ALA A 4 -8.61 -17.67 8.91
N GLY A 5 -8.46 -16.64 9.74
CA GLY A 5 -7.62 -15.47 9.43
C GLY A 5 -6.12 -15.74 9.51
N LYS A 6 -5.71 -16.66 10.41
CA LYS A 6 -4.30 -17.07 10.57
C LYS A 6 -3.74 -17.79 9.34
N VAL A 7 -4.59 -18.53 8.62
CA VAL A 7 -4.21 -19.24 7.39
C VAL A 7 -3.95 -18.27 6.22
N LYS A 8 -4.49 -17.04 6.29
CA LYS A 8 -4.33 -16.02 5.25
C LYS A 8 -3.29 -14.95 5.59
N MET A 9 -2.61 -15.04 6.74
CA MET A 9 -1.71 -13.98 7.23
C MET A 9 -2.36 -12.57 7.22
N GLY A 10 -3.66 -12.48 7.54
CA GLY A 10 -4.40 -11.21 7.48
C GLY A 10 -4.61 -10.63 6.08
N TYR A 11 -4.31 -11.37 5.01
CA TYR A 11 -4.47 -10.91 3.62
C TYR A 11 -5.93 -10.87 3.16
N TYR A 12 -6.39 -9.66 2.85
CA TYR A 12 -7.69 -9.38 2.24
C TYR A 12 -7.47 -8.50 1.00
N PRO A 13 -7.57 -9.06 -0.23
CA PRO A 13 -7.32 -8.29 -1.44
C PRO A 13 -8.34 -7.17 -1.59
N THR A 14 -7.89 -5.99 -2.01
CA THR A 14 -8.81 -4.91 -2.39
C THR A 14 -9.67 -5.37 -3.56
N PRO A 15 -11.01 -5.26 -3.49
CA PRO A 15 -11.88 -5.59 -4.61
C PRO A 15 -11.53 -4.76 -5.86
N PRO A 16 -11.51 -5.35 -7.07
CA PRO A 16 -11.19 -4.63 -8.30
C PRO A 16 -12.02 -3.36 -8.53
N GLU A 17 -13.30 -3.37 -8.14
CA GLU A 17 -14.23 -2.26 -8.27
C GLU A 17 -13.83 -1.08 -7.37
N VAL A 18 -13.34 -1.39 -6.16
CA VAL A 18 -12.81 -0.39 -5.21
C VAL A 18 -11.53 0.22 -5.77
N ALA A 19 -10.59 -0.60 -6.24
CA ALA A 19 -9.36 -0.12 -6.87
C ALA A 19 -9.63 0.75 -8.11
N THR A 20 -10.62 0.36 -8.93
CA THR A 20 -11.07 1.13 -10.10
C THR A 20 -11.64 2.48 -9.67
N THR A 21 -12.50 2.49 -8.65
CA THR A 21 -13.10 3.72 -8.12
C THR A 21 -12.04 4.68 -7.59
N ILE A 22 -11.09 4.18 -6.81
CA ILE A 22 -9.92 4.94 -6.35
C ILE A 22 -9.18 5.52 -7.55
N GLY A 23 -8.75 4.68 -8.49
CA GLY A 23 -8.02 5.11 -9.69
C GLY A 23 -8.76 6.19 -10.49
N LYS A 24 -10.09 6.11 -10.60
CA LYS A 24 -10.92 7.13 -11.26
C LYS A 24 -10.94 8.48 -10.55
N LEU A 25 -10.90 8.50 -9.22
CA LEU A 25 -10.86 9.74 -8.43
C LEU A 25 -9.49 10.46 -8.50
N LEU A 26 -8.41 9.71 -8.75
CA LEU A 26 -7.06 10.28 -8.79
C LEU A 26 -6.71 10.92 -10.13
N LYS A 27 -5.78 11.87 -10.12
CA LYS A 27 -5.22 12.50 -11.33
C LYS A 27 -3.72 12.71 -11.16
N LEU A 28 -2.97 12.49 -12.24
CA LEU A 28 -1.55 12.84 -12.27
C LEU A 28 -1.40 14.36 -12.41
N SER A 29 -0.49 14.94 -11.62
CA SER A 29 -0.10 16.34 -11.76
C SER A 29 0.27 16.68 -13.21
N GLU A 30 0.05 17.92 -13.65
CA GLU A 30 0.58 18.38 -14.95
C GLU A 30 2.09 18.55 -14.91
N LYS A 31 2.63 18.86 -13.72
CA LYS A 31 4.06 19.01 -13.49
C LYS A 31 4.69 17.65 -13.22
N GLY A 32 5.45 17.15 -14.19
CA GLY A 32 6.26 15.94 -14.08
C GLY A 32 5.89 14.87 -15.10
N LYS A 33 6.90 14.08 -15.50
CA LYS A 33 6.78 13.04 -16.53
C LYS A 33 6.70 11.62 -15.99
N SER A 34 7.12 11.40 -14.74
CA SER A 34 7.19 10.07 -14.13
C SER A 34 6.55 10.08 -12.74
N TYR A 35 5.73 9.07 -12.47
CA TYR A 35 4.97 8.89 -11.24
C TYR A 35 5.23 7.49 -10.70
N LEU A 36 5.81 7.43 -9.49
CA LEU A 36 6.15 6.17 -8.84
C LEU A 36 5.05 5.82 -7.83
N LEU A 37 4.50 4.64 -7.96
CA LEU A 37 3.42 4.09 -7.14
C LEU A 37 3.99 2.95 -6.29
N LEU A 38 3.79 2.99 -4.98
CA LEU A 38 4.24 1.95 -4.05
C LEU A 38 3.05 1.31 -3.34
N ASP A 39 3.08 -0.01 -3.24
CA ASP A 39 2.28 -0.82 -2.31
C ASP A 39 3.23 -1.77 -1.54
N PRO A 40 3.52 -1.50 -0.26
CA PRO A 40 4.45 -2.30 0.53
C PRO A 40 3.86 -3.62 1.04
N CYS A 41 2.62 -3.94 0.69
CA CYS A 41 1.92 -5.17 1.08
C CYS A 41 1.05 -5.65 -0.10
N CYS A 42 1.66 -5.79 -1.28
CA CYS A 42 0.94 -5.71 -2.53
C CYS A 42 0.05 -6.89 -2.88
N GLY A 43 0.15 -8.01 -2.16
CA GLY A 43 -0.54 -9.24 -2.50
C GLY A 43 -0.14 -9.71 -3.88
N CYS A 44 -1.13 -9.96 -4.74
CA CYS A 44 -0.91 -10.28 -6.15
C CYS A 44 -0.67 -9.03 -7.04
N GLY A 45 -0.61 -7.82 -6.48
CA GLY A 45 -0.41 -6.56 -7.20
C GLY A 45 -1.62 -6.03 -7.96
N THR A 46 -2.78 -6.71 -7.89
CA THR A 46 -3.96 -6.39 -8.71
C THR A 46 -4.49 -4.97 -8.47
N ALA A 47 -4.58 -4.54 -7.21
CA ALA A 47 -5.13 -3.23 -6.87
C ALA A 47 -4.28 -2.08 -7.43
N LEU A 48 -2.98 -2.11 -7.19
CA LEU A 48 -2.06 -1.08 -7.67
C LEU A 48 -1.97 -1.04 -9.20
N LYS A 49 -2.06 -2.21 -9.87
CA LYS A 49 -2.15 -2.27 -11.34
C LYS A 49 -3.39 -1.55 -11.87
N ILE A 50 -4.57 -1.85 -11.33
CA ILE A 50 -5.83 -1.21 -11.75
C ILE A 50 -5.75 0.31 -11.56
N ILE A 51 -5.26 0.77 -10.39
CA ILE A 51 -5.08 2.20 -10.11
C ILE A 51 -4.13 2.84 -11.14
N ALA A 52 -3.00 2.20 -11.43
CA ALA A 52 -2.04 2.68 -12.42
C ALA A 52 -2.65 2.77 -13.83
N GLU A 53 -3.42 1.76 -14.25
CA GLU A 53 -4.10 1.75 -15.55
C GLU A 53 -5.14 2.87 -15.66
N GLU A 54 -5.95 3.09 -14.62
CA GLU A 54 -6.92 4.21 -14.59
C GLU A 54 -6.23 5.57 -14.65
N LEU A 55 -5.08 5.74 -13.98
CA LEU A 55 -4.26 6.96 -14.07
C LEU A 55 -3.71 7.18 -15.48
N ILE A 56 -3.18 6.13 -16.12
CA ILE A 56 -2.64 6.21 -17.49
C ILE A 56 -3.73 6.56 -18.50
N LYS A 57 -4.91 5.92 -18.44
CA LYS A 57 -6.05 6.17 -19.36
C LYS A 57 -6.45 7.64 -19.44
N LYS A 58 -6.32 8.37 -18.33
CA LYS A 58 -6.70 9.79 -18.21
C LYS A 58 -5.54 10.76 -18.41
N SER A 59 -4.34 10.25 -18.69
CA SER A 59 -3.11 11.04 -18.73
C SER A 59 -2.62 11.25 -20.16
N PRO A 60 -1.95 12.39 -20.43
CA PRO A 60 -1.23 12.59 -21.68
C PRO A 60 -0.22 11.45 -21.97
N PRO A 61 0.04 11.10 -23.25
CA PRO A 61 0.87 9.95 -23.62
C PRO A 61 2.33 10.00 -23.14
N ASP A 62 2.84 11.18 -22.80
CA ASP A 62 4.21 11.39 -22.34
C ASP A 62 4.39 11.12 -20.84
N LYS A 63 3.30 10.92 -20.08
CA LYS A 63 3.35 10.56 -18.66
C LYS A 63 3.58 9.07 -18.46
N LYS A 64 4.48 8.74 -17.54
CA LYS A 64 4.83 7.37 -17.16
C LYS A 64 4.40 7.08 -15.74
N VAL A 65 3.78 5.92 -15.52
CA VAL A 65 3.44 5.39 -14.20
C VAL A 65 4.24 4.11 -13.99
N ILE A 66 4.95 4.02 -12.86
CA ILE A 66 5.83 2.90 -12.52
C ILE A 66 5.38 2.34 -11.17
N THR A 67 5.08 1.04 -11.13
CA THR A 67 4.55 0.37 -9.94
C THR A 67 5.61 -0.45 -9.21
N TYR A 68 5.64 -0.31 -7.89
CA TYR A 68 6.52 -1.00 -6.97
C TYR A 68 5.70 -1.75 -5.93
N GLY A 69 6.06 -3.00 -5.66
CA GLY A 69 5.42 -3.86 -4.69
C GLY A 69 6.42 -4.50 -3.71
N ILE A 70 5.98 -4.78 -2.49
CA ILE A 70 6.66 -5.69 -1.57
C ILE A 70 5.62 -6.71 -1.12
N GLU A 71 5.99 -7.99 -1.11
CA GLU A 71 5.12 -9.07 -0.66
C GLU A 71 5.94 -10.13 0.08
N LEU A 72 5.42 -10.60 1.22
CA LEU A 72 6.09 -11.61 2.05
C LEU A 72 5.75 -13.04 1.60
N ASP A 73 4.56 -13.29 1.05
CA ASP A 73 4.14 -14.60 0.57
C ASP A 73 4.67 -14.91 -0.83
N GLU A 74 5.41 -16.01 -0.96
CA GLU A 74 6.07 -16.42 -2.19
C GLU A 74 5.08 -16.64 -3.36
N GLN A 75 3.92 -17.26 -3.12
CA GLN A 75 2.94 -17.54 -4.17
C GLN A 75 2.31 -16.25 -4.70
N ARG A 76 1.98 -15.31 -3.81
CA ARG A 76 1.47 -13.99 -4.18
C ARG A 76 2.53 -13.15 -4.87
N PHE A 77 3.77 -13.20 -4.39
CA PHE A 77 4.92 -12.54 -5.01
C PHE A 77 5.08 -12.92 -6.48
N PHE A 78 5.05 -14.22 -6.81
CA PHE A 78 5.20 -14.64 -8.21
C PHE A 78 4.09 -14.10 -9.12
N LYS A 79 2.86 -13.98 -8.61
CA LYS A 79 1.74 -13.35 -9.33
C LYS A 79 1.94 -11.83 -9.45
N ALA A 80 2.38 -11.18 -8.38
CA ALA A 80 2.68 -9.75 -8.37
C ALA A 80 3.80 -9.37 -9.34
N LYS A 81 4.85 -10.20 -9.46
CA LYS A 81 5.98 -9.98 -10.39
C LYS A 81 5.55 -10.00 -11.86
N GLN A 82 4.46 -10.68 -12.19
CA GLN A 82 3.84 -10.65 -13.53
C GLN A 82 2.88 -9.45 -13.72
N THR A 83 2.53 -8.77 -12.64
CA THR A 83 1.46 -7.77 -12.58
C THR A 83 2.00 -6.34 -12.42
N LEU A 84 3.05 -6.15 -11.61
CA LEU A 84 3.67 -4.86 -11.31
C LEU A 84 5.07 -4.76 -11.94
N ARG A 85 5.58 -3.53 -12.05
CA ARG A 85 6.85 -3.28 -12.75
C ARG A 85 8.06 -3.75 -11.96
N GLN A 86 8.06 -3.60 -10.64
CA GLN A 86 9.10 -4.06 -9.72
C GLN A 86 8.44 -4.63 -8.46
N VAL A 87 8.87 -5.81 -8.00
CA VAL A 87 8.34 -6.44 -6.78
C VAL A 87 9.49 -7.09 -6.02
N LEU A 88 9.50 -6.96 -4.69
CA LEU A 88 10.41 -7.65 -3.78
C LEU A 88 9.66 -8.74 -2.99
N LEU A 89 10.31 -9.90 -2.81
CA LEU A 89 9.88 -10.95 -1.89
C LEU A 89 10.60 -10.71 -0.56
N ALA A 90 9.92 -10.11 0.42
CA ALA A 90 10.52 -9.72 1.69
C ALA A 90 9.44 -9.27 2.70
N ASP A 91 9.80 -9.24 3.98
CA ASP A 91 9.07 -8.50 5.00
C ASP A 91 9.33 -6.99 4.83
N ALA A 92 8.26 -6.26 4.54
CA ALA A 92 8.28 -4.83 4.26
C ALA A 92 8.83 -3.98 5.42
N ILE A 93 8.59 -4.39 6.66
CA ILE A 93 8.95 -3.61 7.85
C ILE A 93 10.39 -3.89 8.27
N THR A 94 10.80 -5.15 8.22
CA THR A 94 12.05 -5.62 8.84
C THR A 94 13.19 -5.87 7.85
N GLU A 95 12.90 -6.11 6.57
CA GLU A 95 13.92 -6.55 5.59
C GLU A 95 14.15 -5.55 4.45
N VAL A 96 13.27 -4.56 4.26
CA VAL A 96 13.33 -3.65 3.10
C VAL A 96 13.63 -2.21 3.49
N MET A 97 14.68 -1.64 2.88
CA MET A 97 14.93 -0.21 2.92
C MET A 97 14.38 0.48 1.68
N VAL A 98 13.56 1.51 1.89
CA VAL A 98 12.98 2.33 0.83
C VAL A 98 13.41 3.79 1.01
N SER A 99 13.85 4.42 -0.08
CA SER A 99 14.24 5.84 -0.09
C SER A 99 13.08 6.75 0.32
N ASN A 100 13.36 7.71 1.19
CA ASN A 100 12.39 8.74 1.59
C ASN A 100 12.05 9.66 0.41
N LYS A 101 10.89 10.32 0.47
CA LYS A 101 10.47 11.39 -0.46
C LYS A 101 10.51 11.02 -1.95
N THR A 102 10.24 9.76 -2.28
CA THR A 102 10.43 9.20 -3.62
C THR A 102 9.11 8.98 -4.36
N PHE A 103 8.09 8.46 -3.66
CA PHE A 103 6.88 7.97 -4.30
C PHE A 103 5.82 9.05 -4.46
N SER A 104 5.17 9.04 -5.62
CA SER A 104 4.06 9.95 -5.94
C SER A 104 2.75 9.49 -5.34
N LEU A 105 2.60 8.18 -5.15
CA LEU A 105 1.47 7.57 -4.48
C LEU A 105 1.93 6.39 -3.64
N LEU A 106 1.39 6.32 -2.43
CA LEU A 106 1.52 5.21 -1.51
C LEU A 106 0.12 4.61 -1.31
N PHE A 107 -0.06 3.38 -1.75
CA PHE A 107 -1.29 2.61 -1.54
C PHE A 107 -1.06 1.65 -0.38
N LEU A 108 -1.83 1.80 0.69
CA LEU A 108 -1.78 0.94 1.86
C LEU A 108 -3.10 0.20 2.01
N ASN A 109 -3.04 -1.13 1.92
CA ASN A 109 -4.09 -2.02 2.40
C ASN A 109 -3.40 -3.16 3.18
N PRO A 110 -2.76 -2.82 4.31
CA PRO A 110 -1.95 -3.76 5.08
C PRO A 110 -2.80 -4.91 5.63
N PRO A 111 -2.18 -6.04 6.00
CA PRO A 111 -2.92 -7.15 6.58
C PRO A 111 -3.64 -6.71 7.86
N TYR A 112 -4.89 -7.12 7.99
CA TYR A 112 -5.75 -6.79 9.12
C TYR A 112 -5.47 -7.76 10.28
N ASP A 113 -4.34 -7.57 10.96
CA ASP A 113 -3.95 -8.37 12.13
C ASP A 113 -3.33 -7.50 13.23
N TRP A 114 -3.28 -8.07 14.44
CA TRP A 114 -2.59 -7.51 15.59
C TRP A 114 -1.24 -8.21 15.72
N GLN A 115 -0.14 -7.46 15.88
CA GLN A 115 1.09 -8.09 16.35
C GLN A 115 0.82 -8.64 17.77
N LYS A 116 1.14 -9.92 17.96
CA LYS A 116 1.26 -10.49 19.30
C LYS A 116 2.61 -10.09 19.86
N THR A 117 2.64 -9.07 20.70
CA THR A 117 3.78 -8.79 21.58
C THR A 117 3.71 -9.73 22.79
N GLU A 118 4.87 -10.08 23.37
CA GLU A 118 4.96 -10.94 24.56
C GLU A 118 4.30 -10.32 25.80
N THR A 119 4.05 -9.01 25.78
CA THR A 119 3.27 -8.28 26.78
C THR A 119 1.84 -8.06 26.26
N GLU A 120 0.84 -8.50 27.03
CA GLU A 120 -0.60 -8.35 26.71
C GLU A 120 -1.05 -6.87 26.58
N PHE A 121 -0.17 -5.91 26.91
CA PHE A 121 -0.50 -4.49 27.02
C PHE A 121 -0.09 -3.63 25.81
N GLU A 122 0.70 -4.14 24.85
CA GLU A 122 1.13 -3.38 23.67
C GLU A 122 0.80 -4.10 22.34
N HIS A 123 -0.47 -4.39 22.11
CA HIS A 123 -0.91 -4.77 20.76
C HIS A 123 -0.71 -3.60 19.78
N ARG A 124 0.45 -3.54 19.12
CA ARG A 124 0.67 -2.63 17.98
C ARG A 124 -0.14 -3.14 16.80
N ARG A 125 -0.95 -2.23 16.25
CA ARG A 125 -1.70 -2.47 15.01
C ARG A 125 -0.72 -2.48 13.87
N ILE A 126 -0.66 -3.57 13.12
CA ILE A 126 0.17 -3.67 11.91
C ILE A 126 -0.16 -2.52 10.96
N GLU A 127 -1.42 -2.12 10.90
CA GLU A 127 -1.86 -0.98 10.09
C GLU A 127 -1.14 0.33 10.47
N MET A 128 -0.91 0.58 11.77
CA MET A 128 -0.17 1.77 12.23
C MET A 128 1.32 1.67 11.89
N GLU A 129 1.92 0.50 12.03
CA GLU A 129 3.34 0.29 11.73
C GLU A 129 3.65 0.52 10.25
N PHE A 130 2.81 0.00 9.35
CA PHE A 130 2.90 0.28 7.92
C PHE A 130 2.70 1.77 7.63
N LEU A 131 1.69 2.39 8.25
CA LEU A 131 1.41 3.80 8.06
C LEU A 131 2.61 4.66 8.47
N THR A 132 3.17 4.47 9.67
CA THR A 132 4.30 5.27 10.15
C THR A 132 5.58 5.01 9.36
N THR A 133 5.84 3.75 9.00
CA THR A 133 7.06 3.36 8.27
C THR A 133 7.10 3.91 6.84
N TYR A 134 5.94 3.92 6.16
CA TYR A 134 5.90 4.23 4.74
C TYR A 134 5.49 5.66 4.40
N THR A 135 4.85 6.40 5.31
CA THR A 135 4.40 7.78 4.99
C THR A 135 5.57 8.67 4.57
N GLU A 136 6.74 8.57 5.20
CA GLU A 136 7.93 9.36 4.83
C GLU A 136 8.50 9.05 3.42
N LYS A 137 8.05 7.95 2.81
CA LYS A 137 8.45 7.55 1.45
C LYS A 137 7.72 8.36 0.39
N LEU A 138 6.63 9.04 0.75
CA LEU A 138 5.93 9.97 -0.13
C LEU A 138 6.77 11.22 -0.39
N ARG A 139 6.89 11.60 -1.66
CA ARG A 139 7.47 12.87 -2.07
C ARG A 139 6.57 14.04 -1.64
N PRO A 140 7.10 15.28 -1.59
CA PRO A 140 6.26 16.47 -1.42
C PRO A 140 5.12 16.52 -2.46
N GLY A 141 3.88 16.68 -1.99
CA GLY A 141 2.67 16.64 -2.83
C GLY A 141 2.29 15.24 -3.34
N GLY A 142 2.90 14.18 -2.80
CA GLY A 142 2.47 12.80 -3.01
C GLY A 142 1.18 12.48 -2.25
N LEU A 143 0.50 11.41 -2.65
CA LEU A 143 -0.79 11.01 -2.08
C LEU A 143 -0.68 9.68 -1.34
N LEU A 144 -1.17 9.66 -0.10
CA LEU A 144 -1.48 8.44 0.63
C LEU A 144 -2.92 8.02 0.34
N VAL A 145 -3.11 6.76 -0.07
CA VAL A 145 -4.42 6.09 -0.08
C VAL A 145 -4.33 4.93 0.89
N PHE A 146 -5.15 4.96 1.94
CA PHE A 146 -5.08 3.98 3.02
C PHE A 146 -6.44 3.34 3.30
N LEU A 147 -6.53 2.04 3.09
CA LEU A 147 -7.68 1.21 3.42
C LEU A 147 -7.46 0.65 4.83
N CYS A 148 -8.37 0.97 5.73
CA CYS A 148 -8.34 0.50 7.10
C CYS A 148 -9.76 0.21 7.60
N ALA A 149 -9.87 -0.62 8.64
CA ALA A 149 -11.14 -0.87 9.29
C ALA A 149 -11.63 0.40 10.00
N VAL A 150 -12.94 0.59 10.13
CA VAL A 150 -13.52 1.75 10.84
C VAL A 150 -12.98 1.87 12.27
N SER A 151 -12.69 0.74 12.93
CA SER A 151 -12.07 0.70 14.26
C SER A 151 -10.66 1.29 14.32
N PHE A 152 -10.01 1.56 13.19
CA PHE A 152 -8.73 2.26 13.10
C PHE A 152 -8.85 3.73 13.51
N PHE A 153 -10.01 4.35 13.30
CA PHE A 153 -10.25 5.74 13.65
C PHE A 153 -10.52 5.92 15.15
N ASN A 154 -9.44 5.86 15.94
CA ASN A 154 -9.40 6.36 17.31
C ASN A 154 -8.57 7.66 17.36
N TYR A 155 -8.69 8.43 18.46
CA TYR A 155 -8.04 9.74 18.58
C TYR A 155 -6.51 9.69 18.35
N LYS A 156 -5.84 8.64 18.85
CA LYS A 156 -4.39 8.45 18.74
C LYS A 156 -3.91 8.22 17.29
N ASN A 157 -4.68 7.49 16.50
CA ASN A 157 -4.31 7.21 15.10
C ASN A 157 -4.66 8.38 14.18
N LEU A 158 -5.71 9.14 14.52
CA LEU A 158 -6.14 10.32 13.77
C LEU A 158 -5.14 11.48 13.89
N SER A 159 -4.53 11.69 15.06
CA SER A 159 -3.54 12.76 15.23
C SER A 159 -2.36 12.60 14.27
N TYR A 160 -1.89 11.37 14.05
CA TYR A 160 -0.81 11.10 13.08
C TYR A 160 -1.16 11.48 11.63
N LEU A 161 -2.44 11.38 11.25
CA LEU A 161 -2.88 11.70 9.88
C LEU A 161 -3.12 13.20 9.66
N LEU A 162 -3.21 13.98 10.74
CA LEU A 162 -3.56 15.41 10.71
C LEU A 162 -2.36 16.34 10.94
N GLU A 163 -1.20 15.78 11.29
CA GLU A 163 0.09 16.47 11.48
C GLU A 163 0.98 16.32 10.24
#